data_AF-A0AAJ5XC73-F1
#
_entry.id   AF-A0AAJ5XC73-F1
#
_cell.length_a   1.000
_cell.length_b   1.000
_cell.length_c   1.000
_cell.angle_alpha   90.00
_cell.angle_beta   90.00
_cell.angle_gamma   90.00
#
_symmetry.space_group_name_H-M   'P 1'
#
loop_
_entity.id
_entity.type
_entity.pdbx_description
1 polymer ?
#
loop_
_entity_poly.entity_id
_entity_poly.type
_entity_poly.pdbx_seq_one_letter_code
_entity_poly.pdbx_strand_id
1 'polypeptide(L)'
;MVRIEPAFYYATKVAIDSRMITKPFQPKRIVIYAVGLENYHSRDTGQIPPVRYARDDAQAFVAAMRDLWAANVEEFEVTTLVDAEASLTRIRDDLGYIIRGLDADDLFIFYYAGHGFHGAGGNRLTAADTNISSLENTTALVRDTIINPLEASACEHSLLFIDACAADLMDGFTIRDVISSMAPAEYAAFLKSSEYSAVFLSCKPKEKSFSCHTLKHGVWTWHLIQALLGKADDAIDAQRWVTDASLRNYLTTNVAKYVRDVMGMKGTQTPQAWITATGSVPIRHVPAVTVPPPLTDLSGFVLVPTRTTLSVENGGIIKQLRGFRSGNVVPTGHTSGARSFVKKLLAEDVAGEGRQFLKSIQDETGLRLGDLQVAEDLGAYGIVAREFELEIYGDQDQNDPGRWQISTSIELGDAWKSLGDELDSALGLAFKTVEVGIERPSQTRAELVDLMEDLKETFGGTVTDEGSTISFSSAELKFEIDLSRLVARLRLHRKYSLLDALEEARRWHMPIAD
;
A
#
# COMPACT_ATOMS: atom_id res chain seq x y z
N MET A 1 34.37 48.11 1.37
CA MET A 1 34.07 47.31 2.57
C MET A 1 32.63 47.61 2.96
N VAL A 2 31.67 46.90 2.36
CA VAL A 2 30.24 47.10 2.59
C VAL A 2 29.78 45.96 3.48
N ARG A 3 29.38 46.30 4.72
CA ARG A 3 28.76 45.38 5.67
C ARG A 3 27.39 44.99 5.12
N ILE A 4 27.17 43.69 4.92
CA ILE A 4 25.85 43.12 4.70
C ILE A 4 25.35 42.68 6.08
N GLU A 5 24.28 43.30 6.56
CA GLU A 5 23.58 42.88 7.78
C GLU A 5 22.80 41.58 7.52
N PRO A 6 22.76 40.64 8.48
CA PRO A 6 21.97 39.42 8.35
C PRO A 6 20.50 39.73 8.65
N ALA A 7 19.68 39.75 7.60
CA ALA A 7 18.27 40.02 7.70
C ALA A 7 17.47 38.74 8.04
N PHE A 8 16.90 38.73 9.24
CA PHE A 8 15.68 38.04 9.69
C PHE A 8 15.68 36.49 9.85
N TYR A 9 16.12 36.03 11.02
CA TYR A 9 15.52 34.88 11.72
C TYR A 9 14.46 35.42 12.70
N TYR A 10 13.17 35.26 12.40
CA TYR A 10 12.13 35.31 13.43
C TYR A 10 11.46 33.94 13.53
N ALA A 11 11.82 33.21 14.58
CA ALA A 11 10.95 32.19 15.15
C ALA A 11 9.80 32.92 15.85
N THR A 12 8.70 33.14 15.14
CA THR A 12 7.44 33.53 15.79
C THR A 12 6.75 32.26 16.27
N LYS A 13 6.66 32.09 17.60
CA LYS A 13 5.60 31.29 18.22
C LYS A 13 4.27 31.96 17.89
N VAL A 14 3.68 31.60 16.77
CA VAL A 14 2.28 31.90 16.49
C VAL A 14 1.45 30.89 17.26
N ALA A 15 0.68 31.35 18.24
CA ALA A 15 -0.41 30.56 18.78
C ALA A 15 -1.34 30.25 17.61
N ILE A 16 -1.47 28.97 17.26
CA ILE A 16 -2.34 28.51 16.19
C ILE A 16 -3.78 28.79 16.66
N ASP A 17 -4.40 29.83 16.13
CA ASP A 17 -5.85 30.01 16.22
C ASP A 17 -6.49 28.96 15.31
N SER A 18 -7.08 27.93 15.91
CA SER A 18 -7.65 26.74 15.26
C SER A 18 -8.96 27.01 14.50
N ARG A 19 -9.21 28.25 14.04
CA ARG A 19 -10.55 28.70 13.60
C ARG A 19 -10.71 29.07 12.13
N MET A 20 -9.76 28.77 11.25
CA MET A 20 -9.99 28.91 9.80
C MET A 20 -9.42 27.73 9.03
N ILE A 21 -10.12 26.59 9.07
CA ILE A 21 -10.07 25.64 7.96
C ILE A 21 -10.92 26.25 6.85
N THR A 22 -10.26 26.72 5.78
CA THR A 22 -10.93 27.01 4.51
C THR A 22 -11.66 25.74 4.06
N LYS A 23 -12.83 25.89 3.44
CA LYS A 23 -13.63 24.74 2.95
C LYS A 23 -12.70 23.76 2.21
N PRO A 24 -12.67 22.47 2.57
CA PRO A 24 -11.72 21.53 2.00
C PRO A 24 -11.92 21.45 0.49
N PHE A 25 -10.81 21.57 -0.25
CA PHE A 25 -10.81 21.41 -1.70
C PHE A 25 -11.26 19.98 -2.05
N GLN A 26 -12.21 19.88 -2.97
CA GLN A 26 -12.70 18.61 -3.49
C GLN A 26 -12.47 18.62 -5.00
N PRO A 27 -11.39 17.98 -5.49
CA PRO A 27 -11.11 17.95 -6.91
C PRO A 27 -12.20 17.16 -7.64
N LYS A 28 -12.62 17.63 -8.82
CA LYS A 28 -13.47 16.83 -9.71
C LYS A 28 -12.67 15.76 -10.43
N ARG A 29 -11.41 16.08 -10.75
CA ARG A 29 -10.48 15.19 -11.42
C ARG A 29 -9.14 15.15 -10.69
N ILE A 30 -8.61 13.94 -10.57
CA ILE A 30 -7.27 13.71 -10.02
C ILE A 30 -6.42 13.10 -11.13
N VAL A 31 -5.26 13.70 -11.37
CA VAL A 31 -4.30 13.24 -12.38
C VAL A 31 -2.97 12.91 -11.69
N ILE A 32 -2.56 11.65 -11.79
CA ILE A 32 -1.34 11.14 -11.17
C ILE A 32 -0.31 10.79 -12.23
N TYR A 33 0.91 11.29 -12.06
CA TYR A 33 2.07 10.90 -12.83
C TYR A 33 3.15 10.31 -11.91
N ALA A 34 3.34 9.00 -11.95
CA ALA A 34 4.25 8.27 -11.07
C ALA A 34 5.42 7.66 -11.84
N VAL A 35 6.64 7.84 -11.33
CA VAL A 35 7.87 7.28 -11.92
C VAL A 35 8.62 6.48 -10.86
N GLY A 36 8.98 5.23 -11.18
CA GLY A 36 9.80 4.37 -10.33
C GLY A 36 11.00 3.80 -11.10
N LEU A 37 12.21 4.22 -10.75
CA LEU A 37 13.45 3.82 -11.43
C LEU A 37 14.34 2.98 -10.51
N GLU A 38 14.11 1.66 -10.52
CA GLU A 38 14.99 0.72 -9.82
C GLU A 38 16.16 0.30 -10.70
N ASN A 39 15.89 0.01 -11.97
CA ASN A 39 16.90 -0.40 -12.94
C ASN A 39 17.06 0.63 -14.05
N TYR A 40 18.31 0.98 -14.32
CA TYR A 40 18.71 1.85 -15.42
C TYR A 40 19.22 1.04 -16.60
N HIS A 41 19.13 1.60 -17.82
CA HIS A 41 19.65 0.95 -19.02
C HIS A 41 21.12 0.54 -18.83
N SER A 42 21.44 -0.68 -19.27
CA SER A 42 22.79 -1.21 -19.17
C SER A 42 23.77 -0.37 -19.99
N ARG A 43 24.94 -0.08 -19.40
CA ARG A 43 26.01 0.67 -20.05
C ARG A 43 27.36 0.00 -19.81
N ASP A 44 28.20 -0.01 -20.85
CA ASP A 44 29.56 -0.56 -20.77
C ASP A 44 30.45 0.21 -19.79
N THR A 45 30.23 1.51 -19.68
CA THR A 45 30.92 2.40 -18.74
C THR A 45 29.93 3.34 -18.10
N GLY A 46 30.09 3.63 -16.81
CA GLY A 46 29.24 4.61 -16.14
C GLY A 46 27.85 4.09 -15.76
N GLN A 47 27.74 2.79 -15.42
CA GLN A 47 26.47 2.17 -15.04
C GLN A 47 25.87 2.84 -13.81
N ILE A 48 24.68 3.43 -13.96
CA ILE A 48 23.96 4.03 -12.84
C ILE A 48 23.60 2.93 -11.83
N PRO A 49 23.93 3.09 -10.53
CA PRO A 49 23.57 2.12 -9.50
C PRO A 49 22.05 1.94 -9.40
N PRO A 50 21.54 0.71 -9.17
CA PRO A 50 20.12 0.49 -9.00
C PRO A 50 19.59 1.15 -7.70
N VAL A 51 18.31 1.52 -7.70
CA VAL A 51 17.59 2.06 -6.53
C VAL A 51 16.58 1.03 -6.06
N ARG A 52 16.99 0.24 -5.06
CA ARG A 52 16.19 -0.89 -4.56
C ARG A 52 14.77 -0.45 -4.18
N TYR A 53 13.77 -1.20 -4.66
CA TYR A 53 12.34 -0.98 -4.44
C TYR A 53 11.72 0.25 -5.10
N ALA A 54 12.46 1.07 -5.86
CA ALA A 54 11.87 2.27 -6.49
C ALA A 54 10.71 1.94 -7.46
N ARG A 55 10.77 0.78 -8.12
CA ARG A 55 9.67 0.24 -8.94
C ARG A 55 8.45 -0.08 -8.08
N ASP A 56 8.65 -0.86 -7.02
CA ASP A 56 7.59 -1.32 -6.11
C ASP A 56 6.94 -0.14 -5.38
N ASP A 57 7.74 0.85 -5.00
CA ASP A 57 7.34 2.11 -4.38
C ASP A 57 6.35 2.90 -5.25
N ALA A 58 6.67 3.12 -6.53
CA ALA A 58 5.77 3.81 -7.45
C ALA A 58 4.46 3.05 -7.69
N GLN A 59 4.53 1.72 -7.81
CA GLN A 59 3.35 0.87 -7.99
C GLN A 59 2.45 0.86 -6.74
N ALA A 60 3.04 0.73 -5.55
CA ALA A 60 2.31 0.74 -4.29
C ALA A 60 1.69 2.11 -4.00
N PHE A 61 2.39 3.21 -4.30
CA PHE A 61 1.83 4.56 -4.19
C PHE A 61 0.59 4.70 -5.06
N VAL A 62 0.67 4.31 -6.35
CA VAL A 62 -0.47 4.37 -7.28
C VAL A 62 -1.63 3.50 -6.83
N ALA A 63 -1.35 2.27 -6.36
CA ALA A 63 -2.37 1.37 -5.84
C ALA A 63 -3.10 2.01 -4.64
N ALA A 64 -2.34 2.58 -3.70
CA ALA A 64 -2.91 3.30 -2.57
C ALA A 64 -3.78 4.49 -3.03
N MET A 65 -3.31 5.32 -3.96
CA MET A 65 -4.10 6.48 -4.41
C MET A 65 -5.39 6.06 -5.13
N ARG A 66 -5.36 4.96 -5.88
CA ARG A 66 -6.57 4.36 -6.48
C ARG A 66 -7.57 3.94 -5.41
N ASP A 67 -7.12 3.22 -4.39
CA ASP A 67 -7.98 2.77 -3.28
C ASP A 67 -8.60 3.95 -2.52
N LEU A 68 -7.89 5.09 -2.43
CA LEU A 68 -8.34 6.27 -1.72
C LEU A 68 -9.38 7.10 -2.48
N TRP A 69 -9.14 7.36 -3.77
CA TRP A 69 -9.86 8.41 -4.48
C TRP A 69 -10.60 7.95 -5.72
N ALA A 70 -10.28 6.81 -6.33
CA ALA A 70 -10.87 6.45 -7.63
C ALA A 70 -12.40 6.32 -7.62
N ALA A 71 -13.00 6.00 -6.47
CA ALA A 71 -14.45 5.92 -6.30
C ALA A 71 -15.12 7.25 -5.88
N ASN A 72 -14.32 8.27 -5.55
CA ASN A 72 -14.76 9.51 -4.89
C ASN A 72 -14.60 10.76 -5.77
N VAL A 73 -14.12 10.61 -7.00
CA VAL A 73 -13.95 11.70 -7.97
C VAL A 73 -14.59 11.34 -9.30
N GLU A 74 -14.92 12.35 -10.11
CA GLU A 74 -15.56 12.14 -11.42
C GLU A 74 -14.58 11.49 -12.40
N GLU A 75 -13.32 11.94 -12.38
CA GLU A 75 -12.25 11.43 -13.25
C GLU A 75 -10.98 11.13 -12.46
N PHE A 76 -10.41 9.94 -12.69
CA PHE A 76 -9.18 9.50 -12.02
C PHE A 76 -8.20 8.94 -13.06
N GLU A 77 -7.19 9.74 -13.40
CA GLU A 77 -6.21 9.42 -14.43
C GLU A 77 -4.85 9.09 -13.80
N VAL A 78 -4.21 8.04 -14.31
CA VAL A 78 -2.89 7.62 -13.84
C VAL A 78 -2.01 7.25 -15.00
N THR A 79 -0.83 7.86 -15.04
CA THR A 79 0.31 7.38 -15.84
C THR A 79 1.40 6.90 -14.88
N THR A 80 1.91 5.69 -15.12
CA THR A 80 2.99 5.11 -14.33
C THR A 80 4.09 4.62 -15.24
N LEU A 81 5.31 5.11 -15.06
CA LEU A 81 6.49 4.65 -15.78
C LEU A 81 7.46 3.97 -14.82
N VAL A 82 7.85 2.73 -15.15
CA VAL A 82 8.82 1.96 -14.36
C VAL A 82 10.01 1.50 -15.18
N ASP A 83 11.20 1.61 -14.61
CA ASP A 83 12.49 1.24 -15.22
C ASP A 83 12.59 1.71 -16.69
N ALA A 84 12.81 0.80 -17.63
CA ALA A 84 13.04 1.09 -19.06
C ALA A 84 11.94 1.94 -19.74
N GLU A 85 10.73 1.99 -19.18
CA GLU A 85 9.65 2.83 -19.70
C GLU A 85 9.90 4.33 -19.43
N ALA A 86 10.62 4.65 -18.36
CA ALA A 86 10.86 6.00 -17.87
C ALA A 86 12.05 6.69 -18.57
N SER A 87 12.08 6.66 -19.92
CA SER A 87 13.07 7.42 -20.71
C SER A 87 12.87 8.93 -20.54
N LEU A 88 13.95 9.72 -20.69
CA LEU A 88 13.88 11.18 -20.54
C LEU A 88 12.86 11.79 -21.50
N THR A 89 12.85 11.33 -22.75
CA THR A 89 11.93 11.83 -23.78
C THR A 89 10.49 11.59 -23.35
N ARG A 90 10.16 10.38 -22.90
CA ARG A 90 8.80 10.04 -22.45
C ARG A 90 8.39 10.83 -21.21
N ILE A 91 9.27 10.93 -20.21
CA ILE A 91 9.00 11.74 -19.00
C ILE A 91 8.67 13.18 -19.38
N ARG A 92 9.49 13.81 -20.23
CA ARG A 92 9.32 15.21 -20.62
C ARG A 92 8.05 15.42 -21.43
N ASP A 93 7.81 14.56 -22.42
CA ASP A 93 6.71 14.73 -23.35
C ASP A 93 5.35 14.42 -22.68
N ASP A 94 5.28 13.36 -21.86
CA ASP A 94 4.07 12.99 -21.11
C ASP A 94 3.72 14.07 -20.07
N LEU A 95 4.67 14.49 -19.22
CA LEU A 95 4.44 15.57 -18.24
C LEU A 95 4.03 16.87 -18.92
N GLY A 96 4.71 17.25 -20.00
CA GLY A 96 4.36 18.44 -20.76
C GLY A 96 2.94 18.37 -21.32
N TYR A 97 2.53 17.23 -21.86
CA TYR A 97 1.17 17.03 -22.38
C TYR A 97 0.12 17.07 -21.27
N ILE A 98 0.33 16.29 -20.21
CA ILE A 98 -0.59 16.15 -19.09
C ILE A 98 -0.81 17.50 -18.40
N ILE A 99 0.28 18.20 -18.04
CA ILE A 99 0.18 19.45 -17.28
C ILE A 99 -0.54 20.55 -18.08
N ARG A 100 -0.36 20.60 -19.41
CA ARG A 100 -1.08 21.54 -20.27
C ARG A 100 -2.58 21.28 -20.36
N GLY A 101 -3.01 20.05 -20.08
CA GLY A 101 -4.42 19.65 -20.10
C GLY A 101 -5.16 19.85 -18.77
N LEU A 102 -4.45 20.30 -17.72
CA LEU A 102 -5.04 20.49 -16.40
C LEU A 102 -5.88 21.78 -16.33
N ASP A 103 -7.00 21.68 -15.63
CA ASP A 103 -7.93 22.76 -15.30
C ASP A 103 -7.69 23.24 -13.85
N ALA A 104 -8.32 24.35 -13.46
CA ALA A 104 -8.10 24.98 -12.14
C ALA A 104 -8.52 24.10 -10.96
N ASP A 105 -9.62 23.34 -11.10
CA ASP A 105 -10.18 22.47 -10.07
C ASP A 105 -9.64 21.03 -10.10
N ASP A 106 -8.58 20.78 -10.87
CA ASP A 106 -7.86 19.51 -10.86
C ASP A 106 -6.88 19.42 -9.69
N LEU A 107 -6.67 18.20 -9.20
CA LEU A 107 -5.52 17.87 -8.37
C LEU A 107 -4.47 17.13 -9.19
N PHE A 108 -3.31 17.76 -9.39
CA PHE A 108 -2.15 17.09 -9.98
C PHE A 108 -1.24 16.49 -8.91
N ILE A 109 -0.90 15.21 -9.05
CA ILE A 109 0.02 14.51 -8.16
C ILE A 109 1.18 13.95 -8.97
N PHE A 110 2.39 14.41 -8.65
CA PHE A 110 3.62 13.87 -9.19
C PHE A 110 4.33 13.03 -8.12
N TYR A 111 4.64 11.78 -8.46
CA TYR A 111 5.41 10.88 -7.60
C TYR A 111 6.67 10.42 -8.34
N TYR A 112 7.82 10.45 -7.65
CA TYR A 112 9.09 9.97 -8.20
C TYR A 112 9.87 9.19 -7.15
N ALA A 113 10.36 8.00 -7.52
CA ALA A 113 11.35 7.24 -6.78
C ALA A 113 12.54 6.89 -7.69
N GLY A 114 13.75 7.27 -7.29
CA GLY A 114 14.97 7.05 -8.08
C GLY A 114 16.14 7.94 -7.65
N HIS A 115 17.15 8.11 -8.49
CA HIS A 115 18.25 9.05 -8.20
C HIS A 115 17.83 10.49 -8.51
N GLY A 116 18.34 11.43 -7.72
CA GLY A 116 18.11 12.86 -7.92
C GLY A 116 19.24 13.69 -7.33
N PHE A 117 19.60 14.77 -8.00
CA PHE A 117 20.74 15.61 -7.61
C PHE A 117 20.53 17.06 -8.03
N HIS A 118 21.33 17.97 -7.48
CA HIS A 118 21.46 19.33 -7.95
C HIS A 118 22.73 19.47 -8.79
N GLY A 119 22.61 19.95 -10.02
CA GLY A 119 23.74 20.15 -10.93
C GLY A 119 23.31 20.80 -12.24
N ALA A 120 24.24 21.47 -12.91
CA ALA A 120 24.02 22.04 -14.25
C ALA A 120 22.71 22.84 -14.38
N GLY A 121 22.55 23.89 -13.56
CA GLY A 121 21.41 24.80 -13.66
C GLY A 121 20.19 24.44 -12.81
N GLY A 122 20.19 23.31 -12.08
CA GLY A 122 19.24 23.11 -10.98
C GLY A 122 19.02 21.68 -10.51
N ASN A 123 17.89 21.45 -9.84
CA ASN A 123 17.46 20.14 -9.38
C ASN A 123 17.06 19.24 -10.54
N ARG A 124 17.59 18.02 -10.56
CA ARG A 124 17.45 17.05 -11.65
C ARG A 124 17.03 15.69 -11.13
N LEU A 125 16.15 15.04 -11.89
CA LEU A 125 15.73 13.66 -11.69
C LEU A 125 16.29 12.81 -12.83
N THR A 126 16.81 11.64 -12.50
CA THR A 126 17.31 10.70 -13.52
C THR A 126 16.17 10.10 -14.33
N ALA A 127 16.52 9.55 -15.48
CA ALA A 127 15.67 8.78 -16.36
C ALA A 127 16.33 7.42 -16.64
N ALA A 128 15.58 6.47 -17.20
CA ALA A 128 16.06 5.12 -17.49
C ALA A 128 17.33 5.13 -18.38
N ASP A 129 17.40 6.10 -19.29
CA ASP A 129 18.47 6.34 -20.23
C ASP A 129 19.51 7.37 -19.76
N THR A 130 19.53 7.73 -18.47
CA THR A 130 20.56 8.63 -17.92
C THR A 130 21.98 8.12 -18.20
N ASN A 131 22.84 9.03 -18.64
CA ASN A 131 24.25 8.82 -18.90
C ASN A 131 25.09 9.69 -17.97
N ILE A 132 25.97 9.09 -17.17
CA ILE A 132 26.86 9.81 -16.26
C ILE A 132 27.78 10.79 -16.99
N SER A 133 28.16 10.50 -18.24
CA SER A 133 29.01 11.37 -19.07
C SER A 133 28.22 12.51 -19.73
N SER A 134 26.89 12.53 -19.60
CA SER A 134 26.03 13.57 -20.16
C SER A 134 24.82 13.83 -19.27
N LEU A 135 25.05 14.02 -17.97
CA LEU A 135 23.97 14.21 -16.98
C LEU A 135 23.04 15.36 -17.36
N GLU A 136 23.57 16.48 -17.87
CA GLU A 136 22.76 17.65 -18.23
C GLU A 136 21.70 17.36 -19.31
N ASN A 137 22.06 16.50 -20.29
CA ASN A 137 21.24 16.19 -21.46
C ASN A 137 20.40 14.92 -21.30
N THR A 138 20.67 14.11 -20.27
CA THR A 138 20.04 12.79 -20.07
C THR A 138 19.33 12.68 -18.71
N THR A 139 19.06 13.82 -18.07
CA THR A 139 18.23 13.94 -16.87
C THR A 139 17.16 15.00 -17.05
N ALA A 140 16.05 14.86 -16.33
CA ALA A 140 14.97 15.82 -16.33
C ALA A 140 15.29 16.96 -15.36
N LEU A 141 15.42 18.19 -15.88
CA LEU A 141 15.54 19.39 -15.05
C LEU A 141 14.16 19.70 -14.47
N VAL A 142 14.02 19.60 -13.14
CA VAL A 142 12.73 19.72 -12.43
C VAL A 142 12.05 21.05 -12.73
N ARG A 143 12.86 22.13 -12.78
CA ARG A 143 12.37 23.47 -13.14
C ARG A 143 11.64 23.48 -14.48
N ASP A 144 12.27 22.94 -15.52
CA ASP A 144 11.75 23.02 -16.88
C ASP A 144 10.70 21.95 -17.19
N THR A 145 10.80 20.80 -16.51
CA THR A 145 9.96 19.63 -16.80
C THR A 145 8.65 19.63 -16.01
N ILE A 146 8.64 20.26 -14.83
CA ILE A 146 7.48 20.21 -13.91
C ILE A 146 7.07 21.61 -13.46
N ILE A 147 7.99 22.39 -12.87
CA ILE A 147 7.66 23.68 -12.25
C ILE A 147 7.16 24.69 -13.28
N ASN A 148 7.94 25.02 -14.32
CA ASN A 148 7.53 26.01 -15.31
C ASN A 148 6.25 25.60 -16.07
N PRO A 149 6.06 24.31 -16.46
CA PRO A 149 4.78 23.86 -17.01
C PRO A 149 3.60 24.07 -16.07
N LEU A 150 3.74 23.77 -14.78
CA LEU A 150 2.67 23.99 -13.79
C LEU A 150 2.39 25.48 -13.59
N GLU A 151 3.43 26.32 -13.49
CA GLU A 151 3.30 27.79 -13.41
C GLU A 151 2.59 28.40 -14.62
N ALA A 152 2.69 27.76 -15.78
CA ALA A 152 2.03 28.18 -17.03
C ALA A 152 0.66 27.51 -17.26
N SER A 153 0.29 26.53 -16.44
CA SER A 153 -0.98 25.81 -16.54
C SER A 153 -2.11 26.51 -15.78
N ALA A 154 -3.36 26.06 -15.98
CA ALA A 154 -4.48 26.53 -15.18
C ALA A 154 -4.55 25.85 -13.80
N CYS A 155 -3.77 24.79 -13.55
CA CYS A 155 -3.83 23.99 -12.33
C CYS A 155 -3.53 24.80 -11.07
N GLU A 156 -4.46 24.83 -10.13
CA GLU A 156 -4.31 25.57 -8.88
C GLU A 156 -3.85 24.67 -7.71
N HIS A 157 -3.99 23.34 -7.84
CA HIS A 157 -3.69 22.37 -6.78
C HIS A 157 -2.68 21.30 -7.23
N SER A 158 -1.48 21.30 -6.65
CA SER A 158 -0.47 20.29 -6.96
C SER A 158 0.29 19.72 -5.75
N LEU A 159 0.59 18.42 -5.81
CA LEU A 159 1.36 17.69 -4.80
C LEU A 159 2.52 16.96 -5.47
N LEU A 160 3.74 17.28 -5.06
CA LEU A 160 4.97 16.63 -5.56
C LEU A 160 5.58 15.80 -4.43
N PHE A 161 5.70 14.49 -4.64
CA PHE A 161 6.33 13.54 -3.73
C PHE A 161 7.59 12.98 -4.39
N ILE A 162 8.76 13.33 -3.86
CA ILE A 162 10.05 12.97 -4.48
C ILE A 162 10.89 12.18 -3.48
N ASP A 163 10.97 10.87 -3.71
CA ASP A 163 11.88 9.96 -3.04
C ASP A 163 13.19 9.84 -3.82
N ALA A 164 14.08 10.82 -3.63
CA ALA A 164 15.34 10.86 -4.36
C ALA A 164 16.50 11.36 -3.51
N CYS A 165 17.66 10.75 -3.72
CA CYS A 165 18.91 11.13 -3.07
C CYS A 165 20.07 11.15 -4.07
N ALA A 166 21.05 12.01 -3.81
CA ALA A 166 22.25 12.15 -4.64
C ALA A 166 23.43 11.30 -4.13
N ALA A 167 23.35 10.78 -2.90
CA ALA A 167 24.49 10.19 -2.20
C ALA A 167 25.03 8.94 -2.89
N ASP A 168 24.15 8.03 -3.31
CA ASP A 168 24.58 6.78 -3.95
C ASP A 168 25.13 7.00 -5.36
N LEU A 169 24.60 8.00 -6.08
CA LEU A 169 25.15 8.44 -7.36
C LEU A 169 26.55 9.06 -7.19
N MET A 170 26.79 9.82 -6.11
CA MET A 170 28.10 10.41 -5.78
C MET A 170 29.10 9.43 -5.18
N ASP A 171 28.63 8.34 -4.58
CA ASP A 171 29.49 7.28 -4.06
C ASP A 171 29.91 6.32 -5.18
N GLY A 172 29.03 6.08 -6.16
CA GLY A 172 29.32 5.26 -7.33
C GLY A 172 30.24 5.92 -8.37
N PHE A 173 30.37 7.25 -8.33
CA PHE A 173 31.14 8.03 -9.30
C PHE A 173 31.93 9.18 -8.66
N THR A 174 33.17 9.41 -9.12
CA THR A 174 33.99 10.58 -8.73
C THR A 174 33.53 11.88 -9.40
N ILE A 175 32.25 12.23 -9.25
CA ILE A 175 31.63 13.46 -9.82
C ILE A 175 31.19 14.46 -8.73
N ARG A 176 31.72 14.29 -7.51
CA ARG A 176 31.39 15.13 -6.34
C ARG A 176 31.68 16.62 -6.54
N ASP A 177 32.53 16.98 -7.51
CA ASP A 177 32.84 18.37 -7.84
C ASP A 177 31.81 19.04 -8.78
N VAL A 178 30.91 18.25 -9.40
CA VAL A 178 29.97 18.71 -10.45
C VAL A 178 28.51 18.63 -10.00
N ILE A 179 28.18 17.70 -9.11
CA ILE A 179 26.82 17.53 -8.58
C ILE A 179 26.81 17.64 -7.05
N SER A 180 25.67 18.04 -6.51
CA SER A 180 25.39 18.12 -5.06
C SER A 180 24.00 17.58 -4.77
N SER A 181 23.61 17.51 -3.50
CA SER A 181 22.24 17.10 -3.15
C SER A 181 21.23 18.14 -3.62
N MET A 182 19.99 17.70 -3.91
CA MET A 182 18.92 18.56 -4.39
C MET A 182 18.79 19.83 -3.53
N ALA A 183 18.84 20.99 -4.17
CA ALA A 183 18.82 22.31 -3.56
C ALA A 183 17.37 22.72 -3.27
N PRO A 184 16.96 22.78 -2.00
CA PRO A 184 15.54 22.93 -1.75
C PRO A 184 14.97 24.33 -2.03
N ALA A 185 15.84 25.34 -2.11
CA ALA A 185 15.47 26.71 -2.43
C ALA A 185 14.84 26.87 -3.82
N GLU A 186 15.10 25.96 -4.77
CA GLU A 186 14.47 26.00 -6.10
C GLU A 186 12.98 25.72 -6.06
N TYR A 187 12.53 24.88 -5.11
CA TYR A 187 11.12 24.60 -4.89
C TYR A 187 10.39 25.76 -4.21
N ALA A 188 11.10 26.66 -3.52
CA ALA A 188 10.48 27.85 -2.95
C ALA A 188 10.04 28.88 -4.01
N ALA A 189 10.62 28.83 -5.22
CA ALA A 189 10.20 29.68 -6.34
C ALA A 189 8.85 29.24 -6.95
N PHE A 190 8.60 27.93 -6.96
CA PHE A 190 7.34 27.31 -7.40
C PHE A 190 6.13 27.76 -6.55
N LEU A 191 6.38 28.30 -5.35
CA LEU A 191 5.33 28.64 -4.39
C LEU A 191 4.62 30.00 -4.65
N LYS A 192 4.77 30.60 -5.84
CA LYS A 192 4.33 31.98 -6.10
C LYS A 192 3.14 32.14 -7.06
N SER A 193 2.63 31.07 -7.66
CA SER A 193 1.66 31.15 -8.76
C SER A 193 0.38 30.32 -8.60
N SER A 194 0.34 29.32 -7.71
CA SER A 194 -0.81 28.42 -7.51
C SER A 194 -1.54 28.69 -6.19
N GLU A 195 -2.85 28.42 -6.11
CA GLU A 195 -3.61 28.48 -4.85
C GLU A 195 -3.01 27.53 -3.79
N TYR A 196 -2.66 26.32 -4.19
CA TYR A 196 -2.02 25.35 -3.32
C TYR A 196 -1.01 24.46 -4.05
N SER A 197 0.26 24.55 -3.65
CA SER A 197 1.30 23.61 -4.07
C SER A 197 2.12 23.15 -2.89
N ALA A 198 2.34 21.84 -2.79
CA ALA A 198 3.22 21.26 -1.80
C ALA A 198 4.24 20.30 -2.41
N VAL A 199 5.49 20.41 -1.97
CA VAL A 199 6.59 19.53 -2.36
C VAL A 199 7.11 18.82 -1.13
N PHE A 200 7.12 17.49 -1.14
CA PHE A 200 7.67 16.64 -0.09
C PHE A 200 8.88 15.88 -0.64
N LEU A 201 10.00 15.98 0.08
CA LEU A 201 11.27 15.32 -0.25
C LEU A 201 11.62 14.29 0.83
N SER A 202 12.15 13.15 0.43
CA SER A 202 12.42 12.03 1.35
C SER A 202 13.58 12.24 2.32
N CYS A 203 14.52 13.15 2.03
CA CYS A 203 15.64 13.46 2.92
C CYS A 203 16.18 14.89 2.72
N LYS A 204 16.98 15.39 3.68
CA LYS A 204 17.70 16.67 3.52
C LYS A 204 18.88 16.53 2.54
N PRO A 205 19.42 17.66 2.06
CA PRO A 205 20.71 17.68 1.41
C PRO A 205 21.78 16.95 2.24
N LYS A 206 22.58 16.10 1.57
CA LYS A 206 23.67 15.26 2.13
C LYS A 206 23.23 14.07 2.99
N GLU A 207 21.93 13.84 3.15
CA GLU A 207 21.40 12.62 3.77
C GLU A 207 21.05 11.56 2.71
N LYS A 208 20.86 10.30 3.14
CA LYS A 208 20.40 9.21 2.27
C LYS A 208 18.89 8.99 2.43
N SER A 209 18.22 8.59 1.36
CA SER A 209 16.91 7.94 1.47
C SER A 209 17.12 6.43 1.53
N PHE A 210 16.65 5.78 2.59
CA PHE A 210 16.94 4.37 2.85
C PHE A 210 15.85 3.45 2.32
N SER A 211 16.26 2.34 1.71
CA SER A 211 15.41 1.18 1.41
C SER A 211 15.39 0.21 2.60
N CYS A 212 14.26 -0.44 2.89
CA CYS A 212 14.15 -1.47 3.93
C CYS A 212 13.67 -2.80 3.34
N HIS A 213 14.39 -3.88 3.62
CA HIS A 213 14.07 -5.22 3.10
C HIS A 213 12.76 -5.78 3.65
N THR A 214 12.55 -5.64 4.97
CA THR A 214 11.33 -6.08 5.66
C THR A 214 10.10 -5.36 5.13
N LEU A 215 10.22 -4.05 4.87
CA LEU A 215 9.13 -3.28 4.28
C LEU A 215 8.94 -3.54 2.78
N LYS A 216 9.95 -4.09 2.09
CA LYS A 216 10.04 -4.16 0.62
C LYS A 216 9.79 -2.82 -0.08
N HIS A 217 10.17 -1.74 0.59
CA HIS A 217 9.90 -0.36 0.17
C HIS A 217 11.02 0.59 0.62
N GLY A 218 11.09 1.76 0.00
CA GLY A 218 11.73 2.93 0.59
C GLY A 218 11.07 3.27 1.93
N VAL A 219 11.84 3.52 2.98
CA VAL A 219 11.30 3.80 4.32
C VAL A 219 10.36 5.00 4.28
N TRP A 220 10.75 6.05 3.55
CA TRP A 220 9.92 7.24 3.39
C TRP A 220 8.64 6.96 2.61
N THR A 221 8.74 6.28 1.47
CA THR A 221 7.57 5.92 0.66
C THR A 221 6.57 5.06 1.44
N TRP A 222 7.04 4.07 2.20
CA TRP A 222 6.17 3.26 3.04
C TRP A 222 5.39 4.12 4.05
N HIS A 223 6.08 5.01 4.78
CA HIS A 223 5.43 5.89 5.76
C HIS A 223 4.47 6.87 5.08
N LEU A 224 4.83 7.42 3.92
CA LEU A 224 3.94 8.26 3.12
C LEU A 224 2.64 7.53 2.77
N ILE A 225 2.74 6.29 2.28
CA ILE A 225 1.58 5.47 1.94
C ILE A 225 0.73 5.19 3.19
N GLN A 226 1.33 4.79 4.33
CA GLN A 226 0.58 4.55 5.57
C GLN A 226 -0.18 5.80 6.04
N ALA A 227 0.46 6.96 5.99
CA ALA A 227 -0.16 8.23 6.35
C ALA A 227 -1.33 8.57 5.41
N LEU A 228 -1.12 8.50 4.10
CA LEU A 228 -2.17 8.83 3.12
C LEU A 228 -3.33 7.84 3.17
N LEU A 229 -3.09 6.55 3.44
CA LEU A 229 -4.13 5.55 3.68
C LEU A 229 -4.89 5.79 4.99
N GLY A 230 -4.37 6.61 5.89
CA GLY A 230 -4.96 6.88 7.20
C GLY A 230 -4.70 5.77 8.21
N LYS A 231 -3.64 4.96 7.98
CA LYS A 231 -3.17 3.88 8.87
C LYS A 231 -2.15 4.37 9.90
N ALA A 232 -1.72 5.63 9.80
CA ALA A 232 -0.82 6.25 10.75
C ALA A 232 -1.51 7.37 11.52
N ASP A 233 -1.96 7.07 12.74
CA ASP A 233 -2.71 8.03 13.57
C ASP A 233 -1.94 9.32 13.83
N ASP A 234 -0.62 9.23 14.01
CA ASP A 234 0.26 10.40 14.17
C ASP A 234 0.28 11.36 12.96
N ALA A 235 -0.20 10.92 11.80
CA ALA A 235 -0.33 11.73 10.59
C ALA A 235 -1.69 12.44 10.48
N ILE A 236 -2.63 12.14 11.39
CA ILE A 236 -4.01 12.60 11.33
C ILE A 236 -4.24 13.64 12.41
N ASP A 237 -4.78 14.80 12.04
CA ASP A 237 -5.07 15.86 12.99
C ASP A 237 -6.32 15.58 13.84
N ALA A 238 -6.59 16.48 14.80
CA ALA A 238 -7.73 16.36 15.71
C ALA A 238 -9.10 16.40 15.00
N GLN A 239 -9.16 16.90 13.77
CA GLN A 239 -10.35 16.97 12.93
C GLN A 239 -10.41 15.82 11.92
N ARG A 240 -9.54 14.81 12.09
CA ARG A 240 -9.49 13.60 11.25
C ARG A 240 -9.02 13.86 9.82
N TRP A 241 -8.24 14.92 9.60
CA TRP A 241 -7.60 15.20 8.32
C TRP A 241 -6.12 14.81 8.32
N VAL A 242 -5.67 14.22 7.22
CA VAL A 242 -4.27 14.31 6.82
C VAL A 242 -4.13 15.67 6.15
N THR A 243 -3.39 16.56 6.79
CA THR A 243 -3.02 17.87 6.26
C THR A 243 -1.57 17.84 5.80
N ASP A 244 -1.18 18.83 5.01
CA ASP A 244 0.21 19.08 4.67
C ASP A 244 1.16 19.15 5.89
N ALA A 245 0.74 19.83 6.95
CA ALA A 245 1.50 20.01 8.17
C ALA A 245 1.54 18.73 9.00
N SER A 246 0.41 18.02 9.16
CA SER A 246 0.39 16.76 9.90
C SER A 246 1.22 15.70 9.17
N LEU A 247 1.10 15.61 7.85
CA LEU A 247 1.91 14.71 7.01
C LEU A 247 3.40 15.04 7.12
N ARG A 248 3.79 16.31 6.99
CA ARG A 248 5.19 16.74 7.14
C ARG A 248 5.74 16.36 8.52
N ASN A 249 5.00 16.64 9.58
CA ASN A 249 5.43 16.39 10.95
C ASN A 249 5.58 14.88 11.21
N TYR A 250 4.61 14.09 10.74
CA TYR A 250 4.64 12.63 10.80
C TYR A 250 5.85 12.06 10.07
N LEU A 251 6.06 12.43 8.80
CA LEU A 251 7.17 11.93 8.00
C LEU A 251 8.51 12.30 8.62
N THR A 252 8.67 13.55 9.08
CA THR A 252 9.91 14.01 9.72
C THR A 252 10.23 13.21 10.98
N THR A 253 9.21 12.86 11.77
CA THR A 253 9.39 12.18 13.06
C THR A 253 9.56 10.67 12.89
N ASN A 254 8.63 10.04 12.17
CA ASN A 254 8.54 8.59 12.12
C ASN A 254 9.57 7.96 11.19
N VAL A 255 9.93 8.60 10.08
CA VAL A 255 11.02 8.10 9.21
C VAL A 255 12.36 8.14 9.95
N ALA A 256 12.68 9.26 10.61
CA ALA A 256 13.91 9.38 11.39
C ALA A 256 13.94 8.40 12.57
N LYS A 257 12.80 8.17 13.23
CA LYS A 257 12.64 7.17 14.29
C LYS A 257 12.86 5.76 13.75
N TYR A 258 12.23 5.40 12.64
CA TYR A 258 12.33 4.07 12.04
C TYR A 258 13.78 3.73 11.63
N VAL A 259 14.46 4.65 10.92
CA VAL A 259 15.85 4.45 10.51
C VAL A 259 16.79 4.25 11.70
N ARG A 260 16.57 4.99 12.80
CA ARG A 260 17.40 4.90 14.01
C ARG A 260 17.07 3.66 14.85
N ASP A 261 15.80 3.47 15.19
CA ASP A 261 15.38 2.54 16.24
C ASP A 261 15.09 1.13 15.68
N VAL A 262 14.55 1.04 14.46
CA VAL A 262 14.20 -0.24 13.84
C VAL A 262 15.34 -0.76 12.97
N MET A 263 15.91 0.09 12.13
CA MET A 263 17.00 -0.32 11.22
C MET A 263 18.40 -0.24 11.86
N GLY A 264 18.53 0.38 13.04
CA GLY A 264 19.81 0.53 13.74
C GLY A 264 20.89 1.27 12.94
N MET A 265 20.51 2.08 11.95
CA MET A 265 21.45 2.72 11.04
C MET A 265 22.08 3.96 11.68
N LYS A 266 23.39 4.14 11.47
CA LYS A 266 24.12 5.34 11.92
C LYS A 266 23.85 6.59 11.07
N GLY A 267 23.21 6.43 9.91
CA GLY A 267 22.84 7.53 9.03
C GLY A 267 21.52 8.17 9.46
N THR A 268 21.31 9.43 9.06
CA THR A 268 20.07 10.16 9.30
C THR A 268 19.30 10.30 7.99
N GLN A 269 17.98 10.13 8.07
CA GLN A 269 17.05 10.51 7.02
C GLN A 269 16.00 11.45 7.62
N THR A 270 16.04 12.71 7.18
CA THR A 270 15.14 13.76 7.65
C THR A 270 14.33 14.29 6.46
N PRO A 271 13.08 13.84 6.30
CA PRO A 271 12.18 14.37 5.27
C PRO A 271 12.00 15.89 5.35
N GLN A 272 11.71 16.52 4.21
CA GLN A 272 11.44 17.96 4.13
C GLN A 272 10.15 18.23 3.34
N ALA A 273 9.49 19.35 3.62
CA ALA A 273 8.36 19.81 2.83
C ALA A 273 8.35 21.35 2.65
N TRP A 274 7.88 21.79 1.48
CA TRP A 274 7.62 23.20 1.14
C TRP A 274 6.16 23.33 0.71
N ILE A 275 5.48 24.33 1.25
CA ILE A 275 4.03 24.50 1.14
C ILE A 275 3.76 25.99 0.84
N THR A 276 2.87 26.28 -0.12
CA THR A 276 2.50 27.67 -0.50
C THR A 276 1.66 28.38 0.56
N ALA A 277 0.82 27.64 1.28
CA ALA A 277 -0.22 28.19 2.12
C ALA A 277 0.33 28.78 3.44
N THR A 278 -0.26 29.90 3.87
CA THR A 278 -0.02 30.52 5.19
C THR A 278 -0.69 29.75 6.34
N GLY A 279 -1.52 28.76 6.03
CA GLY A 279 -2.17 27.84 6.98
C GLY A 279 -1.96 26.38 6.56
N SER A 280 -2.51 25.45 7.34
CA SER A 280 -2.46 24.03 6.99
C SER A 280 -3.58 23.68 6.01
N VAL A 281 -3.23 23.08 4.89
CA VAL A 281 -4.18 22.68 3.85
C VAL A 281 -4.54 21.20 4.01
N PRO A 282 -5.84 20.86 4.06
CA PRO A 282 -6.27 19.46 4.08
C PRO A 282 -5.93 18.76 2.77
N ILE A 283 -5.27 17.60 2.85
CA ILE A 283 -4.97 16.72 1.72
C ILE A 283 -6.08 15.66 1.58
N ARG A 284 -6.47 15.05 2.71
CA ARG A 284 -7.47 13.99 2.73
C ARG A 284 -8.19 13.94 4.07
N HIS A 285 -9.51 13.78 4.04
CA HIS A 285 -10.27 13.40 5.22
C HIS A 285 -10.14 11.89 5.44
N VAL A 286 -9.78 11.48 6.65
CA VAL A 286 -9.79 10.09 7.06
C VAL A 286 -11.04 9.90 7.90
N PRO A 287 -12.11 9.28 7.37
CA PRO A 287 -13.30 9.01 8.15
C PRO A 287 -12.89 8.40 9.49
N ALA A 288 -13.54 8.83 10.57
CA ALA A 288 -13.44 8.08 11.80
C ALA A 288 -13.79 6.63 11.43
N VAL A 289 -12.92 5.69 11.79
CA VAL A 289 -13.34 4.30 11.88
C VAL A 289 -14.58 4.37 12.75
N THR A 290 -15.76 4.12 12.18
CA THR A 290 -16.98 4.00 12.96
C THR A 290 -16.79 2.73 13.74
N VAL A 291 -16.02 2.81 14.83
CA VAL A 291 -16.08 1.80 15.89
C VAL A 291 -17.55 1.77 16.19
N PRO A 292 -18.21 0.63 15.93
CA PRO A 292 -19.53 0.43 16.48
C PRO A 292 -19.56 0.98 17.90
N PRO A 293 -20.60 1.70 18.35
CA PRO A 293 -20.85 1.70 19.78
C PRO A 293 -20.74 0.23 20.24
N PRO A 294 -20.05 -0.08 21.35
CA PRO A 294 -20.07 -1.44 21.88
C PRO A 294 -21.53 -1.87 21.89
N LEU A 295 -21.82 -2.99 21.21
CA LEU A 295 -23.19 -3.43 21.00
C LEU A 295 -23.91 -3.44 22.34
N THR A 296 -25.17 -3.04 22.30
CA THR A 296 -26.19 -3.37 23.29
C THR A 296 -25.87 -4.74 23.87
N ASP A 297 -25.60 -4.80 25.17
CA ASP A 297 -25.24 -6.00 25.96
C ASP A 297 -25.40 -7.35 25.23
N LEU A 298 -24.42 -7.74 24.40
CA LEU A 298 -24.37 -9.05 23.74
C LEU A 298 -23.86 -10.15 24.70
N SER A 299 -23.76 -9.89 26.00
CA SER A 299 -23.26 -10.87 26.97
C SER A 299 -24.10 -12.15 27.05
N GLY A 300 -25.35 -12.12 26.55
CA GLY A 300 -26.20 -13.31 26.37
C GLY A 300 -25.90 -14.14 25.12
N PHE A 301 -25.09 -13.63 24.19
CA PHE A 301 -24.77 -14.26 22.92
C PHE A 301 -23.33 -14.78 22.94
N VAL A 302 -23.19 -16.08 23.20
CA VAL A 302 -21.87 -16.74 23.25
C VAL A 302 -21.85 -17.86 22.22
N LEU A 303 -21.17 -17.60 21.10
CA LEU A 303 -20.70 -18.66 20.22
C LEU A 303 -19.38 -19.20 20.80
N VAL A 304 -19.32 -20.51 21.03
CA VAL A 304 -18.11 -21.15 21.55
C VAL A 304 -17.25 -21.58 20.36
N PRO A 305 -16.04 -21.01 20.17
CA PRO A 305 -15.20 -21.31 19.04
C PRO A 305 -14.50 -22.67 19.24
N THR A 306 -14.39 -23.46 18.17
CA THR A 306 -13.69 -24.75 18.15
C THR A 306 -12.40 -24.71 17.33
N ARG A 307 -12.34 -23.81 16.33
CA ARG A 307 -11.16 -23.53 15.52
C ARG A 307 -11.31 -22.18 14.83
N THR A 308 -10.20 -21.57 14.44
CA THR A 308 -10.18 -20.33 13.67
C THR A 308 -9.36 -20.55 12.40
N THR A 309 -9.94 -20.27 11.24
CA THR A 309 -9.29 -20.36 9.94
C THR A 309 -9.39 -19.01 9.22
N LEU A 310 -8.29 -18.52 8.68
CA LEU A 310 -8.28 -17.37 7.78
C LEU A 310 -7.98 -17.83 6.37
N SER A 311 -8.64 -17.24 5.37
CA SER A 311 -8.39 -17.58 3.97
C SER A 311 -8.39 -16.39 3.02
N VAL A 312 -7.63 -16.57 1.95
CA VAL A 312 -7.56 -15.68 0.80
C VAL A 312 -7.67 -16.50 -0.48
N GLU A 313 -8.40 -15.97 -1.44
CA GLU A 313 -8.60 -16.60 -2.74
C GLU A 313 -8.02 -15.69 -3.83
N ASN A 314 -7.25 -16.28 -4.72
CA ASN A 314 -6.79 -15.66 -5.95
C ASN A 314 -7.30 -16.49 -7.14
N GLY A 315 -7.59 -15.84 -8.26
CA GLY A 315 -8.11 -16.55 -9.42
C GLY A 315 -7.93 -15.80 -10.73
N GLY A 316 -8.09 -16.53 -11.82
CA GLY A 316 -7.84 -16.00 -13.15
C GLY A 316 -8.44 -16.86 -14.25
N ILE A 317 -8.12 -16.52 -15.49
CA ILE A 317 -8.63 -17.24 -16.65
C ILE A 317 -7.71 -18.44 -16.94
N ILE A 318 -8.27 -19.65 -17.07
CA ILE A 318 -7.48 -20.89 -17.30
C ILE A 318 -6.58 -20.77 -18.53
N LYS A 319 -7.07 -20.10 -19.59
CA LYS A 319 -6.33 -19.89 -20.84
C LYS A 319 -5.02 -19.10 -20.66
N GLN A 320 -4.88 -18.34 -19.57
CA GLN A 320 -3.69 -17.55 -19.25
C GLN A 320 -2.70 -18.31 -18.36
N LEU A 321 -3.05 -19.50 -17.88
CA LEU A 321 -2.16 -20.30 -17.04
C LEU A 321 -0.92 -20.76 -17.79
N ARG A 322 0.19 -20.81 -17.06
CA ARG A 322 1.43 -21.40 -17.54
C ARG A 322 1.18 -22.85 -17.92
N GLY A 323 1.59 -23.24 -19.12
CA GLY A 323 1.36 -24.59 -19.64
C GLY A 323 0.04 -24.78 -20.40
N PHE A 324 -0.85 -23.77 -20.45
CA PHE A 324 -1.98 -23.79 -21.38
C PHE A 324 -1.49 -23.57 -22.82
N ARG A 325 -1.72 -24.55 -23.71
CA ARG A 325 -1.21 -24.57 -25.11
C ARG A 325 -2.35 -24.41 -26.12
N SER A 326 -2.02 -24.10 -27.37
CA SER A 326 -2.99 -23.88 -28.46
C SER A 326 -3.92 -25.07 -28.75
N GLY A 327 -3.50 -26.30 -28.42
CA GLY A 327 -4.32 -27.50 -28.55
C GLY A 327 -5.22 -27.80 -27.33
N ASN A 328 -5.10 -27.04 -26.25
CA ASN A 328 -5.92 -27.22 -25.06
C ASN A 328 -7.28 -26.54 -25.24
N VAL A 329 -8.33 -27.16 -24.70
CA VAL A 329 -9.68 -26.60 -24.68
C VAL A 329 -9.97 -26.10 -23.27
N VAL A 330 -10.53 -24.89 -23.16
CA VAL A 330 -10.99 -24.35 -21.87
C VAL A 330 -12.20 -25.18 -21.42
N PRO A 331 -12.19 -25.74 -20.19
CA PRO A 331 -13.32 -26.50 -19.71
C PRO A 331 -14.60 -25.67 -19.67
N THR A 332 -15.74 -26.31 -19.98
CA THR A 332 -17.07 -25.70 -19.90
C THR A 332 -17.91 -26.27 -18.75
N GLY A 333 -17.31 -27.10 -17.90
CA GLY A 333 -17.92 -27.68 -16.71
C GLY A 333 -16.90 -28.31 -15.76
N HIS A 334 -17.37 -28.77 -14.61
CA HIS A 334 -16.54 -29.25 -13.48
C HIS A 334 -16.36 -30.76 -13.43
N THR A 335 -16.01 -31.38 -14.56
CA THR A 335 -15.73 -32.83 -14.59
C THR A 335 -14.42 -33.14 -13.84
N SER A 336 -14.28 -34.37 -13.33
CA SER A 336 -13.04 -34.82 -12.69
C SER A 336 -11.81 -34.66 -13.59
N GLY A 337 -11.98 -34.91 -14.90
CA GLY A 337 -10.94 -34.67 -15.91
C GLY A 337 -10.59 -33.19 -16.07
N ALA A 338 -11.58 -32.30 -16.09
CA ALA A 338 -11.37 -30.85 -16.16
C ALA A 338 -10.62 -30.33 -14.93
N ARG A 339 -11.06 -30.71 -13.72
CA ARG A 339 -10.38 -30.35 -12.47
C ARG A 339 -8.95 -30.88 -12.42
N SER A 340 -8.74 -32.15 -12.78
CA SER A 340 -7.39 -32.74 -12.86
C SER A 340 -6.50 -32.02 -13.87
N PHE A 341 -7.05 -31.58 -15.02
CA PHE A 341 -6.33 -30.79 -15.99
C PHE A 341 -5.91 -29.43 -15.43
N VAL A 342 -6.81 -28.68 -14.78
CA VAL A 342 -6.50 -27.38 -14.16
C VAL A 342 -5.47 -27.54 -13.04
N LYS A 343 -5.63 -28.54 -12.16
CA LYS A 343 -4.66 -28.85 -11.10
C LYS A 343 -3.25 -29.10 -11.64
N LYS A 344 -3.13 -29.80 -12.78
CA LYS A 344 -1.82 -30.01 -13.42
C LYS A 344 -1.19 -28.73 -13.93
N LEU A 345 -2.00 -27.77 -14.39
CA LEU A 345 -1.49 -26.46 -14.82
C LEU A 345 -1.01 -25.64 -13.61
N LEU A 346 -1.72 -25.70 -12.49
CA LEU A 346 -1.41 -24.95 -11.26
C LEU A 346 -0.32 -25.59 -10.39
N ALA A 347 0.06 -26.85 -10.64
CA ALA A 347 0.88 -27.64 -9.72
C ALA A 347 2.19 -26.95 -9.34
N GLU A 348 2.92 -26.39 -10.31
CA GLU A 348 4.19 -25.71 -10.02
C GLU A 348 3.99 -24.35 -9.35
N ASP A 349 2.91 -23.64 -9.67
CA ASP A 349 2.60 -22.34 -9.04
C ASP A 349 2.26 -22.55 -7.56
N VAL A 350 1.39 -23.52 -7.24
CA VAL A 350 1.03 -23.91 -5.87
C VAL A 350 2.24 -24.42 -5.09
N ALA A 351 3.04 -25.32 -5.68
CA ALA A 351 4.20 -25.87 -5.00
C ALA A 351 5.31 -24.82 -4.81
N GLY A 352 5.48 -23.92 -5.77
CA GLY A 352 6.41 -22.79 -5.67
C GLY A 352 6.03 -21.84 -4.54
N GLU A 353 4.76 -21.46 -4.44
CA GLU A 353 4.22 -20.63 -3.36
C GLU A 353 4.37 -21.32 -2.00
N GLY A 354 4.05 -22.61 -1.91
CA GLY A 354 4.23 -23.40 -0.69
C GLY A 354 5.67 -23.48 -0.22
N ARG A 355 6.63 -23.70 -1.12
CA ARG A 355 8.07 -23.68 -0.78
C ARG A 355 8.54 -22.29 -0.35
N GLN A 356 7.98 -21.23 -0.92
CA GLN A 356 8.27 -19.86 -0.51
C GLN A 356 7.76 -19.60 0.91
N PHE A 357 6.50 -19.95 1.23
CA PHE A 357 5.98 -19.79 2.58
C PHE A 357 6.75 -20.64 3.58
N LEU A 358 7.09 -21.89 3.25
CA LEU A 358 7.91 -22.72 4.12
C LEU A 358 9.21 -22.01 4.51
N LYS A 359 9.92 -21.44 3.52
CA LYS A 359 11.15 -20.71 3.78
C LYS A 359 10.91 -19.45 4.62
N SER A 360 9.93 -18.63 4.26
CA SER A 360 9.61 -17.40 4.99
C SER A 360 9.19 -17.69 6.45
N ILE A 361 8.41 -18.74 6.68
CA ILE A 361 8.03 -19.18 8.02
C ILE A 361 9.28 -19.56 8.81
N GLN A 362 10.20 -20.34 8.24
CA GLN A 362 11.45 -20.70 8.93
C GLN A 362 12.33 -19.48 9.25
N ASP A 363 12.43 -18.54 8.30
CA ASP A 363 13.27 -17.35 8.43
C ASP A 363 12.72 -16.38 9.50
N GLU A 364 11.40 -16.20 9.59
CA GLU A 364 10.76 -15.24 10.52
C GLU A 364 10.50 -15.86 11.91
N THR A 365 10.00 -17.11 11.98
CA THR A 365 9.61 -17.76 13.25
C THR A 365 10.78 -18.46 13.95
N GLY A 366 11.84 -18.80 13.20
CA GLY A 366 12.93 -19.66 13.68
C GLY A 366 12.57 -21.14 13.87
N LEU A 367 11.36 -21.57 13.46
CA LEU A 367 10.96 -22.99 13.47
C LEU A 367 11.90 -23.81 12.58
N ARG A 368 12.30 -24.99 13.06
CA ARG A 368 13.22 -25.88 12.34
C ARG A 368 12.43 -26.90 11.53
N LEU A 369 13.11 -27.56 10.58
CA LEU A 369 12.51 -28.66 9.79
C LEU A 369 11.90 -29.78 10.65
N GLY A 370 12.39 -30.00 11.87
CA GLY A 370 11.83 -30.99 12.78
C GLY A 370 10.51 -30.58 13.44
N ASP A 371 10.17 -29.29 13.41
CA ASP A 371 8.96 -28.72 13.99
C ASP A 371 7.81 -28.64 12.98
N LEU A 372 8.09 -28.93 11.70
CA LEU A 372 7.18 -28.75 10.57
C LEU A 372 6.94 -30.07 9.86
N GLN A 373 5.68 -30.35 9.54
CA GLN A 373 5.30 -31.41 8.60
C GLN A 373 4.89 -30.77 7.29
N VAL A 374 5.48 -31.22 6.18
CA VAL A 374 5.22 -30.67 4.85
C VAL A 374 4.66 -31.76 3.97
N ALA A 375 3.55 -31.46 3.29
CA ALA A 375 2.95 -32.32 2.30
C ALA A 375 2.82 -31.57 0.97
N GLU A 376 3.30 -32.17 -0.12
CA GLU A 376 3.16 -31.62 -1.47
C GLU A 376 2.41 -32.66 -2.32
N ASP A 377 1.27 -32.24 -2.88
CA ASP A 377 0.39 -33.05 -3.71
C ASP A 377 0.05 -32.29 -5.00
N LEU A 378 -0.61 -32.96 -5.95
CA LEU A 378 -0.95 -32.34 -7.23
C LEU A 378 -1.93 -31.17 -7.06
N GLY A 379 -1.40 -29.94 -7.14
CA GLY A 379 -2.16 -28.71 -6.95
C GLY A 379 -2.49 -28.44 -5.49
N ALA A 380 -1.77 -29.02 -4.54
CA ALA A 380 -1.93 -28.76 -3.12
C ALA A 380 -0.57 -28.73 -2.40
N TYR A 381 -0.44 -27.85 -1.40
CA TYR A 381 0.74 -27.78 -0.55
C TYR A 381 0.33 -27.48 0.88
N GLY A 382 0.79 -28.28 1.83
CA GLY A 382 0.46 -28.19 3.25
C GLY A 382 1.70 -28.00 4.12
N ILE A 383 1.61 -27.13 5.12
CA ILE A 383 2.62 -26.93 6.16
C ILE A 383 1.90 -26.98 7.51
N VAL A 384 2.22 -27.99 8.30
CA VAL A 384 1.62 -28.20 9.62
C VAL A 384 2.68 -27.99 10.69
N ALA A 385 2.36 -27.13 11.64
CA ALA A 385 3.11 -26.90 12.87
C ALA A 385 2.18 -27.11 14.07
N ARG A 386 2.70 -26.99 15.29
CA ARG A 386 1.85 -26.98 16.49
C ARG A 386 0.98 -25.72 16.53
N GLU A 387 1.53 -24.62 16.06
CA GLU A 387 0.95 -23.28 16.14
C GLU A 387 -0.08 -23.02 15.03
N PHE A 388 -0.02 -23.74 13.91
CA PHE A 388 -0.91 -23.52 12.77
C PHE A 388 -0.88 -24.69 11.77
N GLU A 389 -1.88 -24.71 10.90
CA GLU A 389 -1.92 -25.53 9.69
C GLU A 389 -2.20 -24.64 8.48
N LEU A 390 -1.22 -24.52 7.57
CA LEU A 390 -1.32 -23.76 6.34
C LEU A 390 -1.58 -24.71 5.18
N GLU A 391 -2.64 -24.46 4.42
CA GLU A 391 -2.96 -25.19 3.20
C GLU A 391 -3.07 -24.23 2.02
N ILE A 392 -2.48 -24.64 0.90
CA ILE A 392 -2.61 -23.99 -0.41
C ILE A 392 -3.23 -25.01 -1.34
N TYR A 393 -4.32 -24.65 -2.00
CA TYR A 393 -5.05 -25.55 -2.86
C TYR A 393 -5.49 -24.85 -4.15
N GLY A 394 -4.99 -25.35 -5.27
CA GLY A 394 -5.34 -24.89 -6.62
C GLY A 394 -6.37 -25.80 -7.28
N ASP A 395 -7.42 -25.22 -7.85
CA ASP A 395 -8.45 -25.94 -8.59
C ASP A 395 -9.12 -25.05 -9.64
N GLN A 396 -10.10 -25.61 -10.33
CA GLN A 396 -11.08 -24.85 -11.10
C GLN A 396 -11.98 -24.04 -10.15
N ASP A 397 -12.30 -22.80 -10.53
CA ASP A 397 -13.25 -21.96 -9.80
C ASP A 397 -14.61 -22.66 -9.74
N GLN A 398 -15.22 -22.70 -8.55
CA GLN A 398 -16.45 -23.43 -8.29
C GLN A 398 -17.68 -22.87 -9.03
N ASN A 399 -17.66 -21.58 -9.38
CA ASN A 399 -18.77 -20.87 -10.01
C ASN A 399 -18.56 -20.69 -11.52
N ASP A 400 -17.32 -20.62 -11.99
CA ASP A 400 -16.99 -20.45 -13.41
C ASP A 400 -16.00 -21.52 -13.91
N PRO A 401 -16.44 -22.48 -14.75
CA PRO A 401 -15.57 -23.54 -15.24
C PRO A 401 -14.45 -23.04 -16.17
N GLY A 402 -14.53 -21.82 -16.70
CA GLY A 402 -13.47 -21.21 -17.50
C GLY A 402 -12.33 -20.59 -16.67
N ARG A 403 -12.49 -20.58 -15.34
CA ARG A 403 -11.59 -19.90 -14.40
C ARG A 403 -10.92 -20.89 -13.45
N TRP A 404 -9.76 -20.48 -12.96
CA TRP A 404 -9.03 -21.19 -11.92
C TRP A 404 -9.04 -20.36 -10.64
N GLN A 405 -8.84 -21.05 -9.52
CA GLN A 405 -8.73 -20.45 -8.20
C GLN A 405 -7.61 -21.16 -7.41
N ILE A 406 -6.78 -20.39 -6.73
CA ILE A 406 -5.90 -20.86 -5.64
C ILE A 406 -6.47 -20.28 -4.35
N SER A 407 -6.75 -21.16 -3.39
CA SER A 407 -7.11 -20.80 -2.03
C SER A 407 -5.92 -21.05 -1.12
N THR A 408 -5.53 -20.04 -0.35
CA THR A 408 -4.55 -20.17 0.73
C THR A 408 -5.28 -19.95 2.04
N SER A 409 -5.22 -20.93 2.94
CA SER A 409 -5.86 -20.89 4.25
C SER A 409 -4.89 -21.25 5.36
N ILE A 410 -5.01 -20.57 6.49
CA ILE A 410 -4.30 -20.89 7.73
C ILE A 410 -5.31 -21.16 8.84
N GLU A 411 -5.29 -22.37 9.39
CA GLU A 411 -5.97 -22.71 10.64
C GLU A 411 -5.01 -22.45 11.80
N LEU A 412 -5.48 -21.72 12.81
CA LEU A 412 -4.71 -21.35 13.99
C LEU A 412 -4.79 -22.47 15.03
N GLY A 413 -3.63 -22.97 15.48
CA GLY A 413 -3.54 -23.91 16.59
C GLY A 413 -3.45 -23.20 17.95
N ASP A 414 -3.60 -23.93 19.05
CA ASP A 414 -3.67 -23.38 20.42
C ASP A 414 -2.46 -22.52 20.85
N ALA A 415 -1.33 -22.64 20.15
CA ALA A 415 -0.10 -21.89 20.44
C ALA A 415 0.19 -20.76 19.44
N TRP A 416 -0.72 -20.46 18.50
CA TRP A 416 -0.47 -19.51 17.40
C TRP A 416 -0.01 -18.13 17.87
N LYS A 417 -0.51 -17.66 19.02
CA LYS A 417 -0.20 -16.33 19.57
C LYS A 417 1.28 -16.12 19.85
N SER A 418 2.06 -17.17 20.10
CA SER A 418 3.50 -17.02 20.32
C SER A 418 4.28 -16.67 19.05
N LEU A 419 3.65 -16.84 17.88
CA LEU A 419 4.24 -16.54 16.57
C LEU A 419 3.38 -15.55 15.76
N GLY A 420 2.46 -14.81 16.40
CA GLY A 420 1.46 -14.02 15.68
C GLY A 420 2.07 -12.99 14.73
N ASP A 421 3.02 -12.19 15.22
CA ASP A 421 3.71 -11.16 14.43
C ASP A 421 4.60 -11.80 13.34
N GLU A 422 5.31 -12.88 13.70
CA GLU A 422 6.19 -13.61 12.78
C GLU A 422 5.42 -14.30 11.66
N LEU A 423 4.25 -14.90 11.96
CA LEU A 423 3.37 -15.51 10.97
C LEU A 423 2.75 -14.44 10.05
N ASP A 424 2.33 -13.31 10.60
CA ASP A 424 1.79 -12.22 9.78
C ASP A 424 2.85 -11.68 8.81
N SER A 425 4.08 -11.47 9.29
CA SER A 425 5.25 -11.11 8.49
C SER A 425 5.59 -12.17 7.42
N ALA A 426 5.67 -13.43 7.82
CA ALA A 426 6.08 -14.54 6.95
C ALA A 426 5.10 -14.79 5.81
N LEU A 427 3.81 -14.71 6.09
CA LEU A 427 2.77 -14.92 5.09
C LEU A 427 2.62 -13.70 4.19
N GLY A 428 2.64 -12.48 4.75
CA GLY A 428 2.42 -11.26 3.97
C GLY A 428 1.13 -11.30 3.14
N LEU A 429 0.14 -12.05 3.62
CA LEU A 429 -1.11 -12.32 2.92
C LEU A 429 -2.16 -11.26 3.25
N ALA A 430 -3.06 -11.09 2.29
CA ALA A 430 -4.17 -10.16 2.37
C ALA A 430 -5.48 -10.95 2.53
N PHE A 431 -5.76 -11.41 3.75
CA PHE A 431 -6.93 -12.20 4.09
C PHE A 431 -8.23 -11.43 3.80
N LYS A 432 -9.23 -12.18 3.36
CA LYS A 432 -10.59 -11.68 3.07
C LYS A 432 -11.66 -12.42 3.87
N THR A 433 -11.34 -13.59 4.39
CA THR A 433 -12.31 -14.40 5.14
C THR A 433 -11.69 -14.84 6.45
N VAL A 434 -12.44 -14.65 7.53
CA VAL A 434 -12.23 -15.30 8.82
C VAL A 434 -13.38 -16.27 9.03
N GLU A 435 -13.11 -17.55 9.20
CA GLU A 435 -14.09 -18.59 9.50
C GLU A 435 -13.76 -19.18 10.88
N VAL A 436 -14.76 -19.29 11.73
CA VAL A 436 -14.63 -19.91 13.04
C VAL A 436 -15.59 -21.08 13.13
N GLY A 437 -15.05 -22.26 13.38
CA GLY A 437 -15.86 -23.40 13.79
C GLY A 437 -16.50 -23.10 15.13
N ILE A 438 -17.77 -23.44 15.30
CA ILE A 438 -18.51 -23.18 16.53
C ILE A 438 -19.12 -24.47 17.06
N GLU A 439 -19.28 -24.57 18.38
CA GLU A 439 -20.20 -25.55 18.94
C GLU A 439 -21.64 -25.27 18.50
N ARG A 440 -22.53 -26.25 18.69
CA ARG A 440 -23.96 -26.00 18.44
C ARG A 440 -24.42 -24.82 19.29
N PRO A 441 -24.92 -23.72 18.69
CA PRO A 441 -25.40 -22.58 19.46
C PRO A 441 -26.46 -23.02 20.47
N SER A 442 -26.38 -22.50 21.68
CA SER A 442 -27.44 -22.67 22.67
C SER A 442 -28.68 -21.85 22.31
N GLN A 443 -28.50 -20.81 21.49
CA GLN A 443 -29.54 -19.94 20.98
C GLN A 443 -30.36 -20.63 19.89
N THR A 444 -31.65 -20.32 19.88
CA THR A 444 -32.59 -20.70 18.83
C THR A 444 -32.30 -19.94 17.54
N ARG A 445 -32.82 -20.45 16.42
CA ARG A 445 -32.70 -19.76 15.12
C ARG A 445 -33.30 -18.35 15.17
N ALA A 446 -34.41 -18.15 15.87
CA ALA A 446 -35.05 -16.85 15.99
C ALA A 446 -34.15 -15.85 16.71
N GLU A 447 -33.54 -16.25 17.84
CA GLU A 447 -32.59 -15.40 18.58
C GLU A 447 -31.35 -15.04 17.75
N LEU A 448 -30.88 -15.96 16.88
CA LEU A 448 -29.79 -15.69 15.94
C LEU A 448 -30.18 -14.71 14.83
N VAL A 449 -31.44 -14.73 14.39
CA VAL A 449 -31.97 -13.76 13.42
C VAL A 449 -32.12 -12.39 14.07
N ASP A 450 -32.65 -12.34 15.30
CA ASP A 450 -32.80 -11.10 16.07
C ASP A 450 -31.44 -10.41 16.26
N LEU A 451 -30.39 -11.18 16.57
CA LEU A 451 -29.01 -10.66 16.61
C LEU A 451 -28.58 -9.99 15.29
N MET A 452 -28.88 -10.60 14.16
CA MET A 452 -28.50 -10.08 12.85
C MET A 452 -29.30 -8.82 12.49
N GLU A 453 -30.56 -8.75 12.93
CA GLU A 453 -31.40 -7.56 12.81
C GLU A 453 -30.88 -6.42 13.71
N ASP A 454 -30.42 -6.71 14.93
CA ASP A 454 -29.77 -5.71 15.79
C ASP A 454 -28.48 -5.15 15.15
N LEU A 455 -27.68 -6.01 14.51
CA LEU A 455 -26.52 -5.57 13.72
C LEU A 455 -26.97 -4.66 12.56
N LYS A 456 -28.05 -5.00 11.87
CA LYS A 456 -28.60 -4.18 10.77
C LYS A 456 -29.15 -2.84 11.27
N GLU A 457 -29.83 -2.79 12.41
CA GLU A 457 -30.28 -1.53 13.00
C GLU A 457 -29.10 -0.63 13.37
N THR A 458 -28.03 -1.23 13.88
CA THR A 458 -26.83 -0.50 14.32
C THR A 458 -25.96 -0.02 13.16
N PHE A 459 -25.73 -0.87 12.15
CA PHE A 459 -24.75 -0.63 11.09
C PHE A 459 -25.35 -0.33 9.72
N GLY A 460 -26.66 -0.48 9.57
CA GLY A 460 -27.32 -0.50 8.28
C GLY A 460 -26.96 -1.75 7.47
N GLY A 461 -27.76 -2.04 6.45
CA GLY A 461 -27.54 -3.19 5.56
C GLY A 461 -28.76 -4.10 5.46
N THR A 462 -28.50 -5.38 5.19
CA THR A 462 -29.53 -6.39 4.94
C THR A 462 -29.27 -7.66 5.73
N VAL A 463 -30.34 -8.28 6.22
CA VAL A 463 -30.32 -9.60 6.84
C VAL A 463 -31.02 -10.58 5.91
N THR A 464 -30.47 -11.79 5.80
CA THR A 464 -31.06 -12.90 5.06
C THR A 464 -31.08 -14.15 5.92
N ASP A 465 -32.19 -14.87 5.89
CA ASP A 465 -32.39 -16.14 6.57
C ASP A 465 -32.76 -17.23 5.54
N GLU A 466 -31.78 -17.99 5.06
CA GLU A 466 -31.96 -18.94 3.94
C GLU A 466 -31.37 -20.32 4.27
N GLY A 467 -32.19 -21.37 4.18
CA GLY A 467 -31.73 -22.74 4.38
C GLY A 467 -31.15 -22.97 5.77
N SER A 468 -29.86 -23.28 5.88
CA SER A 468 -29.15 -23.42 7.16
C SER A 468 -28.38 -22.16 7.57
N THR A 469 -28.40 -21.11 6.76
CA THR A 469 -27.54 -19.94 6.91
C THR A 469 -28.35 -18.70 7.28
N ILE A 470 -27.87 -17.99 8.29
CA ILE A 470 -28.34 -16.66 8.66
C ILE A 470 -27.19 -15.70 8.36
N SER A 471 -27.44 -14.59 7.66
CA SER A 471 -26.38 -13.63 7.39
C SER A 471 -26.80 -12.19 7.45
N PHE A 472 -25.88 -11.36 7.93
CA PHE A 472 -25.93 -9.90 7.88
C PHE A 472 -24.92 -9.41 6.83
N SER A 473 -25.31 -8.45 5.99
CA SER A 473 -24.45 -7.83 4.98
C SER A 473 -24.53 -6.32 5.03
N SER A 474 -23.38 -5.65 5.03
CA SER A 474 -23.23 -4.20 4.98
C SER A 474 -22.35 -3.76 3.80
N ALA A 475 -22.07 -2.46 3.69
CA ALA A 475 -21.12 -1.95 2.70
C ALA A 475 -19.67 -2.41 2.98
N GLU A 476 -19.35 -2.79 4.21
CA GLU A 476 -17.97 -3.10 4.64
C GLU A 476 -17.69 -4.61 4.72
N LEU A 477 -18.72 -5.42 5.00
CA LEU A 477 -18.54 -6.87 5.20
C LEU A 477 -19.83 -7.69 5.08
N LYS A 478 -19.66 -9.01 5.17
CA LYS A 478 -20.74 -9.97 5.38
C LYS A 478 -20.42 -10.91 6.55
N PHE A 479 -21.32 -11.01 7.52
CA PHE A 479 -21.25 -11.98 8.61
C PHE A 479 -22.28 -13.08 8.40
N GLU A 480 -21.87 -14.34 8.49
CA GLU A 480 -22.71 -15.52 8.21
C GLU A 480 -22.60 -16.53 9.36
N ILE A 481 -23.71 -17.13 9.77
CA ILE A 481 -23.76 -18.30 10.66
C ILE A 481 -24.42 -19.44 9.88
N ASP A 482 -23.69 -20.51 9.61
CA ASP A 482 -24.20 -21.73 8.98
C ASP A 482 -24.38 -22.82 10.03
N LEU A 483 -25.64 -23.09 10.38
CA LEU A 483 -26.04 -24.05 11.40
C LEU A 483 -25.87 -25.51 10.96
N SER A 484 -25.73 -25.77 9.66
CA SER A 484 -25.48 -27.13 9.16
C SER A 484 -24.01 -27.51 9.27
N ARG A 485 -23.13 -26.55 8.98
CA ARG A 485 -21.68 -26.71 9.04
C ARG A 485 -21.11 -26.35 10.40
N LEU A 486 -21.91 -25.72 11.27
CA LEU A 486 -21.50 -25.18 12.57
C LEU A 486 -20.29 -24.26 12.43
N VAL A 487 -20.43 -23.26 11.56
CA VAL A 487 -19.41 -22.23 11.32
C VAL A 487 -20.00 -20.83 11.36
N ALA A 488 -19.28 -19.90 11.95
CA ALA A 488 -19.46 -18.47 11.77
C ALA A 488 -18.40 -17.97 10.77
N ARG A 489 -18.76 -17.06 9.86
CA ARG A 489 -17.86 -16.55 8.83
C ARG A 489 -17.99 -15.04 8.69
N LEU A 490 -16.86 -14.35 8.74
CA LEU A 490 -16.75 -12.95 8.42
C LEU A 490 -16.02 -12.78 7.08
N ARG A 491 -16.70 -12.21 6.09
CA ARG A 491 -16.12 -11.84 4.80
C ARG A 491 -15.87 -10.34 4.77
N LEU A 492 -14.61 -9.97 4.68
CA LEU A 492 -14.12 -8.61 4.68
C LEU A 492 -14.06 -8.08 3.24
N HIS A 493 -14.62 -6.90 2.97
CA HIS A 493 -14.54 -6.31 1.62
C HIS A 493 -13.16 -5.71 1.32
N ARG A 494 -12.38 -5.40 2.36
CA ARG A 494 -10.98 -4.97 2.25
C ARG A 494 -10.04 -6.13 2.56
N LYS A 495 -8.78 -5.94 2.15
CA LYS A 495 -7.67 -6.87 2.39
C LYS A 495 -7.01 -6.53 3.73
N TYR A 496 -6.87 -7.53 4.59
CA TYR A 496 -6.29 -7.38 5.93
C TYR A 496 -5.10 -8.33 6.12
N SER A 497 -4.14 -7.92 6.95
CA SER A 497 -3.10 -8.85 7.45
C SER A 497 -3.75 -9.91 8.34
N LEU A 498 -2.99 -10.93 8.78
CA LEU A 498 -3.47 -11.94 9.72
C LEU A 498 -3.99 -11.29 11.01
N LEU A 499 -3.18 -10.43 11.62
CA LEU A 499 -3.53 -9.80 12.90
C LEU A 499 -4.67 -8.80 12.73
N ASP A 500 -4.62 -7.96 11.69
CA ASP A 500 -5.70 -7.00 11.43
C ASP A 500 -7.04 -7.71 11.16
N ALA A 501 -7.04 -8.85 10.47
CA ALA A 501 -8.24 -9.63 10.20
C ALA A 501 -8.84 -10.23 11.49
N LEU A 502 -8.00 -10.70 12.40
CA LEU A 502 -8.42 -11.20 13.71
C LEU A 502 -8.94 -10.07 14.60
N GLU A 503 -8.30 -8.90 14.58
CA GLU A 503 -8.80 -7.73 15.29
C GLU A 503 -10.15 -7.26 14.77
N GLU A 504 -10.34 -7.23 13.44
CA GLU A 504 -11.63 -6.91 12.84
C GLU A 504 -12.67 -7.97 13.22
N ALA A 505 -12.33 -9.27 13.21
CA ALA A 505 -13.23 -10.31 13.70
C ALA A 505 -13.66 -10.10 15.16
N ARG A 506 -12.73 -9.75 16.06
CA ARG A 506 -13.04 -9.41 17.46
C ARG A 506 -13.93 -8.16 17.56
N ARG A 507 -13.68 -7.15 16.73
CA ARG A 507 -14.51 -5.93 16.68
C ARG A 507 -15.96 -6.23 16.29
N TRP A 508 -16.15 -7.25 15.45
CA TRP A 508 -17.47 -7.78 15.09
C TRP A 508 -17.97 -8.87 16.04
N HIS A 509 -17.37 -9.00 17.23
CA HIS A 509 -17.74 -9.94 18.29
C HIS A 509 -17.78 -11.40 17.83
N MET A 510 -17.04 -11.72 16.77
CA MET A 510 -16.83 -13.09 16.35
C MET A 510 -15.89 -13.74 17.37
N PRO A 511 -16.27 -14.87 17.98
CA PRO A 511 -15.38 -15.57 18.90
C PRO A 511 -14.16 -16.06 18.12
N ILE A 512 -12.98 -16.01 18.73
CA ILE A 512 -11.76 -16.56 18.14
C ILE A 512 -11.32 -17.71 19.05
N ALA A 513 -11.04 -18.87 18.46
CA ALA A 513 -10.43 -19.97 19.17
C ALA A 513 -9.04 -19.52 19.63
N ASP A 514 -8.84 -19.52 20.94
CA ASP A 514 -7.79 -18.78 21.64
C ASP A 514 -6.69 -19.68 22.20
#